data_AF-A0A850GQ32-F1
#
_entry.id   AF-A0A850GQ32-F1
#
_cell.length_a   1.000
_cell.length_b   1.000
_cell.length_c   1.000
_cell.angle_alpha   90.00
_cell.angle_beta   90.00
_cell.angle_gamma   90.00
#
_symmetry.space_group_name_H-M   'P 1'
#
loop_
_entity.id
_entity.type
_entity.pdbx_description
1 polymer ?
#
loop_
_entity_poly.entity_id
_entity_poly.type
_entity_poly.pdbx_seq_one_letter_code
_entity_poly.pdbx_strand_id
1 'polypeptide(L)'
;MTTPLSNRMAAARAVSAAAATAFCSLCSLTLGCRSTSHLEAADQPAISTTSIDGEEGADQPCKLHVTDRRDPTLDGAARTSEARCCDPLPGLDPELIRASCGFSAYLGGAEELACVHHFADDDGRTHSFRVTPLGEVPIAEATALHRMGMVALEREGEVGSADLVLAPVPGIPGASWSRQGGRRWAYVDGPAGALRIGWPADSCPAPAMIPVLAALSWAGEDDPSDARQLSPALPRLEFASEADAPIEPAGLLAAPHPASHEPPFALPRDAEAVLDALMRAAAEDDLAAFLAVASPDARLGLPDRRKVGARALRGADGGREALTALRRSAARMPATAPTCPRFDRRLRPAIARGELPMWCMWIGEDGLDLLVFALRAGVIEGELGTRVEYIGLFPEPPRAPLELPGEPPAPAIYPRPELSCGDPHVVDYPGLCPDFAPEDEGESESEEEPAYSEP
;
A
#
# COMPACT_ATOMS: atom_id res chain seq x y z
N MET A 1 10.65 -48.04 66.30
CA MET A 1 10.41 -46.62 66.66
C MET A 1 8.97 -46.29 66.31
N THR A 2 8.33 -45.55 67.20
CA THR A 2 6.89 -45.51 67.52
C THR A 2 6.00 -44.81 66.50
N THR A 3 4.93 -45.54 66.14
CA THR A 3 3.51 -45.19 65.89
C THR A 3 3.04 -43.85 65.27
N PRO A 4 1.97 -43.90 64.44
CA PRO A 4 1.31 -42.76 63.78
C PRO A 4 0.07 -42.25 64.56
N LEU A 5 -0.50 -41.10 64.14
CA LEU A 5 -1.95 -40.81 64.02
C LEU A 5 -2.28 -39.30 64.06
N SER A 6 -2.98 -38.85 63.00
CA SER A 6 -4.32 -38.25 63.05
C SER A 6 -4.54 -36.76 63.39
N ASN A 7 -5.62 -36.25 62.78
CA ASN A 7 -6.52 -35.16 63.18
C ASN A 7 -6.01 -33.72 62.98
N ARG A 8 -6.81 -32.71 62.58
CA ARG A 8 -8.27 -32.54 62.43
C ARG A 8 -8.55 -31.18 61.75
N MET A 9 -9.69 -31.12 61.06
CA MET A 9 -10.74 -30.06 61.04
C MET A 9 -10.33 -28.57 61.19
N ALA A 10 -10.60 -27.69 60.22
CA ALA A 10 -11.91 -27.13 59.79
C ALA A 10 -12.43 -25.92 60.61
N ALA A 11 -12.63 -24.81 59.86
CA ALA A 11 -13.75 -23.86 59.88
C ALA A 11 -14.04 -22.95 61.10
N ALA A 12 -14.14 -21.63 60.82
CA ALA A 12 -15.23 -20.72 61.21
C ALA A 12 -14.99 -19.33 60.53
N ARG A 13 -15.85 -18.77 59.66
CA ARG A 13 -17.22 -18.18 59.78
C ARG A 13 -17.32 -16.85 60.55
N ALA A 14 -17.77 -15.80 59.84
CA ALA A 14 -18.81 -14.78 60.15
C ALA A 14 -18.61 -13.60 59.16
N VAL A 15 -19.47 -13.16 58.23
CA VAL A 15 -20.93 -12.92 58.09
C VAL A 15 -21.47 -11.72 58.88
N SER A 16 -21.89 -10.71 58.10
CA SER A 16 -22.92 -9.66 58.32
C SER A 16 -22.64 -8.54 59.31
N ALA A 17 -23.16 -7.31 59.19
CA ALA A 17 -23.96 -6.60 58.18
C ALA A 17 -24.17 -5.13 58.67
N ALA A 18 -24.81 -4.31 57.83
CA ALA A 18 -25.59 -3.08 58.13
C ALA A 18 -24.81 -1.76 58.32
N ALA A 19 -24.98 -0.77 57.42
CA ALA A 19 -26.08 0.22 57.26
C ALA A 19 -25.69 1.56 57.92
N ALA A 20 -25.32 2.59 57.15
CA ALA A 20 -26.18 3.59 56.52
C ALA A 20 -26.43 4.85 57.40
N THR A 21 -26.21 6.00 56.75
CA THR A 21 -26.80 7.33 56.93
C THR A 21 -26.19 8.39 57.87
N ALA A 22 -25.94 9.54 57.21
CA ALA A 22 -26.14 10.94 57.61
C ALA A 22 -24.97 11.71 58.26
N PHE A 23 -24.48 12.75 57.54
CA PHE A 23 -24.46 14.12 58.07
C PHE A 23 -24.34 15.15 56.92
N CYS A 24 -25.33 16.04 56.85
CA CYS A 24 -25.32 17.31 56.10
C CYS A 24 -24.48 18.35 56.85
N SER A 25 -23.75 19.22 56.13
CA SER A 25 -24.00 20.67 56.07
C SER A 25 -22.75 21.52 55.75
N LEU A 26 -22.95 22.41 54.77
CA LEU A 26 -22.51 23.81 54.70
C LEU A 26 -21.01 24.13 54.55
N CYS A 27 -20.65 24.56 53.34
CA CYS A 27 -19.92 25.81 53.14
C CYS A 27 -20.20 26.35 51.71
N SER A 28 -21.00 27.41 51.65
CA SER A 28 -21.15 28.28 50.47
C SER A 28 -20.08 29.37 50.51
N LEU A 29 -19.48 29.72 49.36
CA LEU A 29 -19.52 31.08 48.77
C LEU A 29 -18.37 31.31 47.75
N THR A 30 -18.80 31.72 46.54
CA THR A 30 -18.23 32.75 45.64
C THR A 30 -16.87 32.51 44.95
N LEU A 31 -16.87 32.37 43.62
CA LEU A 31 -16.60 33.44 42.64
C LEU A 31 -16.38 32.88 41.21
N GLY A 32 -17.10 33.44 40.23
CA GLY A 32 -16.54 33.71 38.89
C GLY A 32 -16.78 32.72 37.73
N CYS A 33 -18.03 32.51 37.29
CA CYS A 33 -18.27 32.00 35.93
C CYS A 33 -18.14 33.15 34.91
N ARG A 34 -17.02 33.18 34.18
CA ARG A 34 -16.93 33.90 32.90
C ARG A 34 -17.54 33.03 31.81
N SER A 35 -18.70 33.47 31.33
CA SER A 35 -19.39 32.99 30.15
C SER A 35 -18.77 33.62 28.89
N THR A 36 -18.00 32.82 28.16
CA THR A 36 -17.66 32.95 26.73
C THR A 36 -17.29 31.51 26.34
N SER A 37 -17.98 30.80 25.45
CA SER A 37 -18.18 31.15 24.05
C SER A 37 -19.42 30.42 23.49
N HIS A 38 -20.26 31.16 22.78
CA HIS A 38 -21.06 30.59 21.69
C HIS A 38 -20.07 30.12 20.62
N LEU A 39 -19.87 28.81 20.50
CA LEU A 39 -19.42 28.22 19.25
C LEU A 39 -20.69 28.03 18.41
N GLU A 40 -20.83 28.89 17.40
CA GLU A 40 -21.76 28.67 16.30
C GLU A 40 -21.53 27.25 15.77
N ALA A 41 -22.59 26.45 15.79
CA ALA A 41 -22.65 25.22 15.04
C ALA A 41 -22.51 25.62 13.56
N ALA A 42 -21.30 25.50 13.02
CA ALA A 42 -21.07 25.63 11.60
C ALA A 42 -21.96 24.59 10.90
N ASP A 43 -22.81 25.07 10.00
CA ASP A 43 -23.58 24.23 9.07
C ASP A 43 -22.63 23.20 8.46
N GLN A 44 -22.78 21.94 8.88
CA GLN A 44 -22.06 20.85 8.23
C GLN A 44 -22.70 20.68 6.85
N PRO A 45 -21.94 20.81 5.74
CA PRO A 45 -22.49 20.58 4.42
C PRO A 45 -23.01 19.14 4.37
N ALA A 46 -24.23 18.98 3.82
CA ALA A 46 -24.84 17.69 3.62
C ALA A 46 -23.84 16.77 2.88
N ILE A 47 -23.46 15.67 3.53
CA ILE A 47 -22.57 14.67 2.95
C ILE A 47 -23.35 13.97 1.86
N SER A 48 -22.95 14.20 0.61
CA SER A 48 -23.45 13.41 -0.50
C SER A 48 -22.80 12.03 -0.41
N THR A 49 -23.61 10.99 -0.48
CA THR A 49 -23.18 9.59 -0.45
C THR A 49 -23.67 8.96 -1.74
N THR A 50 -22.76 8.31 -2.47
CA THR A 50 -23.13 7.55 -3.66
C THR A 50 -23.06 6.08 -3.30
N SER A 51 -24.20 5.45 -3.03
CA SER A 51 -24.30 3.99 -3.09
C SER A 51 -24.40 3.60 -4.56
N ILE A 52 -23.39 2.90 -5.06
CA ILE A 52 -23.50 2.22 -6.35
C ILE A 52 -24.13 0.87 -6.01
N ASP A 53 -25.45 0.82 -6.05
CA ASP A 53 -26.18 -0.43 -6.00
C ASP A 53 -25.90 -1.14 -7.34
N GLY A 54 -24.89 -2.01 -7.34
CA GLY A 54 -24.71 -2.95 -8.45
C GLY A 54 -25.99 -3.77 -8.59
N GLU A 55 -26.46 -3.96 -9.83
CA GLU A 55 -27.59 -4.86 -10.11
C GLU A 55 -27.41 -6.16 -9.33
N GLU A 56 -28.44 -6.60 -8.59
CA GLU A 56 -28.48 -7.82 -7.76
C GLU A 56 -28.20 -9.09 -8.60
N GLY A 57 -26.95 -9.25 -9.04
CA GLY A 57 -26.37 -10.52 -9.41
C GLY A 57 -25.86 -11.17 -8.13
N ALA A 58 -26.37 -12.35 -7.81
CA ALA A 58 -26.24 -13.05 -6.53
C ALA A 58 -24.79 -13.43 -6.09
N ASP A 59 -23.75 -12.87 -6.70
CA ASP A 59 -22.35 -13.30 -6.53
C ASP A 59 -21.36 -12.15 -6.25
N GLN A 60 -21.79 -10.92 -5.94
CA GLN A 60 -20.86 -9.90 -5.41
C GLN A 60 -20.79 -9.97 -3.88
N PRO A 61 -19.70 -10.50 -3.28
CA PRO A 61 -19.59 -10.70 -1.83
C PRO A 61 -19.41 -9.39 -1.04
N CYS A 62 -19.35 -8.23 -1.70
CA CYS A 62 -19.02 -6.96 -1.08
C CYS A 62 -19.99 -5.85 -1.50
N LYS A 63 -20.39 -5.02 -0.53
CA LYS A 63 -21.11 -3.76 -0.76
C LYS A 63 -20.08 -2.64 -0.86
N LEU A 64 -19.93 -2.00 -2.02
CA LEU A 64 -18.98 -0.89 -2.20
C LEU A 64 -19.57 0.40 -1.58
N HIS A 65 -18.80 1.05 -0.72
CA HIS A 65 -19.17 2.36 -0.17
C HIS A 65 -17.99 3.30 -0.19
N VAL A 66 -18.15 4.44 -0.86
CA VAL A 66 -17.13 5.48 -0.97
C VAL A 66 -17.73 6.78 -0.44
N THR A 67 -17.06 7.40 0.51
CA THR A 67 -17.46 8.73 1.00
C THR A 67 -16.95 9.80 0.04
N ASP A 68 -17.80 10.74 -0.38
CA ASP A 68 -17.39 11.89 -1.22
C ASP A 68 -16.35 12.79 -0.53
N ARG A 69 -16.24 12.68 0.80
CA ARG A 69 -15.29 13.41 1.62
C ARG A 69 -13.93 12.70 1.61
N ARG A 70 -12.98 13.22 0.84
CA ARG A 70 -11.56 12.83 0.99
C ARG A 70 -11.14 13.11 2.42
N ASP A 71 -10.54 12.12 3.09
CA ASP A 71 -9.79 12.37 4.31
C ASP A 71 -8.63 13.32 3.93
N PRO A 72 -8.63 14.58 4.41
CA PRO A 72 -7.61 15.55 4.03
C PRO A 72 -6.22 15.16 4.53
N THR A 73 -6.12 14.19 5.44
CA THR A 73 -4.84 13.64 5.92
C THR A 73 -4.26 12.58 4.99
N LEU A 74 -4.99 12.18 3.93
CA LEU A 74 -4.60 11.14 3.00
C LEU A 74 -4.53 11.70 1.57
N ASP A 75 -3.36 12.22 1.20
CA ASP A 75 -3.02 12.42 -0.21
C ASP A 75 -3.04 11.05 -0.92
N GLY A 76 -4.01 10.85 -1.83
CA GLY A 76 -4.13 9.62 -2.63
C GLY A 76 -5.37 8.75 -2.40
N ALA A 77 -6.38 9.21 -1.66
CA ALA A 77 -7.67 8.50 -1.62
C ALA A 77 -8.26 8.34 -3.04
N ALA A 78 -8.59 7.10 -3.40
CA ALA A 78 -9.11 6.73 -4.72
C ALA A 78 -10.36 7.56 -5.05
N ARG A 79 -10.51 7.97 -6.33
CA ARG A 79 -11.78 8.57 -6.78
C ARG A 79 -12.90 7.51 -6.69
N THR A 80 -14.16 7.92 -6.58
CA THR A 80 -15.31 7.00 -6.58
C THR A 80 -15.32 6.03 -7.77
N SER A 81 -14.76 6.45 -8.91
CA SER A 81 -14.58 5.61 -10.11
C SER A 81 -13.46 4.57 -10.02
N GLU A 82 -12.60 4.65 -9.00
CA GLU A 82 -11.40 3.82 -8.81
C GLU A 82 -11.47 2.98 -7.54
N ALA A 83 -12.45 3.23 -6.67
CA ALA A 83 -12.64 2.49 -5.44
C ALA A 83 -13.03 1.04 -5.72
N ARG A 84 -12.38 0.13 -5.02
CA ARG A 84 -12.63 -1.31 -5.13
C ARG A 84 -13.20 -1.83 -3.84
N CYS A 85 -13.86 -2.98 -3.89
CA CYS A 85 -14.17 -3.67 -2.66
C CYS A 85 -12.91 -4.11 -1.94
N CYS A 86 -12.97 -4.10 -0.62
CA CYS A 86 -11.98 -4.81 0.17
C CYS A 86 -11.98 -6.30 -0.14
N ASP A 87 -10.80 -6.90 -0.19
CA ASP A 87 -10.66 -8.34 -0.09
C ASP A 87 -11.24 -8.82 1.25
N PRO A 88 -12.04 -9.90 1.26
CA PRO A 88 -12.42 -10.62 2.46
C PRO A 88 -11.19 -10.91 3.33
N LEU A 89 -11.19 -10.36 4.54
CA LEU A 89 -10.15 -10.63 5.53
C LEU A 89 -10.66 -11.70 6.51
N PRO A 90 -9.97 -12.84 6.65
CA PRO A 90 -10.35 -13.86 7.62
C PRO A 90 -10.52 -13.26 9.02
N GLY A 91 -11.65 -13.57 9.66
CA GLY A 91 -12.00 -13.07 10.99
C GLY A 91 -12.60 -11.67 11.03
N LEU A 92 -12.59 -10.94 9.92
CA LEU A 92 -13.25 -9.63 9.84
C LEU A 92 -14.71 -9.82 9.47
N ASP A 93 -15.58 -9.74 10.46
CA ASP A 93 -17.03 -9.77 10.28
C ASP A 93 -17.61 -8.36 10.48
N PRO A 94 -18.09 -7.68 9.40
CA PRO A 94 -18.73 -6.39 9.52
C PRO A 94 -19.97 -6.39 10.42
N GLU A 95 -20.73 -7.49 10.47
CA GLU A 95 -21.91 -7.59 11.34
C GLU A 95 -21.52 -7.68 12.81
N LEU A 96 -20.38 -8.33 13.12
CA LEU A 96 -19.82 -8.33 14.46
C LEU A 96 -19.39 -6.92 14.90
N ILE A 97 -18.75 -6.14 14.00
CA ILE A 97 -18.41 -4.74 14.28
C ILE A 97 -19.69 -3.93 14.51
N ARG A 98 -20.68 -4.07 13.62
CA ARG A 98 -21.97 -3.39 13.71
C ARG A 98 -22.65 -3.66 15.05
N ALA A 99 -22.79 -4.92 15.42
CA ALA A 99 -23.41 -5.34 16.67
C ALA A 99 -22.61 -4.89 17.90
N SER A 100 -21.29 -5.01 17.87
CA SER A 100 -20.42 -4.68 19.01
C SER A 100 -20.41 -3.18 19.29
N CYS A 101 -20.34 -2.35 18.26
CA CYS A 101 -20.23 -0.91 18.37
C CYS A 101 -21.57 -0.17 18.41
N GLY A 102 -22.70 -0.88 18.25
CA GLY A 102 -24.04 -0.29 18.29
C GLY A 102 -24.40 0.50 17.03
N PHE A 103 -23.90 0.07 15.87
CA PHE A 103 -24.24 0.68 14.58
C PHE A 103 -25.57 0.14 14.04
N SER A 104 -26.32 0.99 13.35
CA SER A 104 -27.61 0.65 12.76
C SER A 104 -27.45 -0.16 11.48
N ALA A 105 -26.43 0.14 10.67
CA ALA A 105 -26.21 -0.51 9.38
C ALA A 105 -24.72 -0.59 8.99
N TYR A 106 -24.38 -1.64 8.24
CA TYR A 106 -23.15 -1.69 7.45
C TYR A 106 -23.39 -1.05 6.08
N LEU A 107 -22.60 -0.03 5.77
CA LEU A 107 -22.73 0.73 4.53
C LEU A 107 -21.94 0.11 3.39
N GLY A 108 -20.82 -0.55 3.69
CA GLY A 108 -19.94 -1.17 2.71
C GLY A 108 -18.47 -1.01 3.05
N GLY A 109 -17.60 -1.55 2.19
CA GLY A 109 -16.15 -1.45 2.33
C GLY A 109 -15.50 -1.01 1.02
N ALA A 110 -14.42 -0.24 1.13
CA ALA A 110 -13.63 0.19 -0.01
C ALA A 110 -12.12 0.04 0.27
N GLU A 111 -11.38 -0.43 -0.73
CA GLU A 111 -9.93 -0.41 -0.76
C GLU A 111 -9.46 1.02 -1.07
N GLU A 112 -8.78 1.61 -0.10
CA GLU A 112 -8.01 2.85 -0.25
C GLU A 112 -6.51 2.52 -0.07
N LEU A 113 -5.76 3.33 0.70
CA LEU A 113 -4.43 2.93 1.22
C LEU A 113 -4.49 1.72 2.18
N ALA A 114 -5.69 1.32 2.55
CA ALA A 114 -6.03 0.19 3.39
C ALA A 114 -7.50 -0.17 3.11
N CYS A 115 -7.96 -1.33 3.59
CA CYS A 115 -9.37 -1.63 3.54
C CYS A 115 -10.12 -0.78 4.58
N VAL A 116 -11.12 0.01 4.14
CA VAL A 116 -11.95 0.86 4.99
C VAL A 116 -13.38 0.34 4.98
N HIS A 117 -13.92 0.03 6.16
CA HIS A 117 -15.31 -0.38 6.36
C HIS A 117 -16.13 0.76 6.96
N HIS A 118 -17.29 1.02 6.37
CA HIS A 118 -18.18 2.10 6.74
C HIS A 118 -19.47 1.60 7.38
N PHE A 119 -19.89 2.27 8.44
CA PHE A 119 -21.08 1.95 9.22
C PHE A 119 -21.90 3.22 9.44
N ALA A 120 -23.22 3.10 9.56
CA ALA A 120 -24.09 4.17 10.03
C ALA A 120 -24.52 3.91 11.47
N ASP A 121 -24.58 4.94 12.31
CA ASP A 121 -25.27 4.89 13.60
C ASP A 121 -26.78 5.17 13.44
N ASP A 122 -27.52 5.24 14.55
CA ASP A 122 -28.95 5.54 14.55
C ASP A 122 -29.26 6.99 14.11
N ASP A 123 -28.28 7.89 14.22
CA ASP A 123 -28.36 9.29 13.77
C ASP A 123 -28.03 9.45 12.27
N GLY A 124 -27.66 8.35 11.59
CA GLY A 124 -27.20 8.35 10.20
C GLY A 124 -25.79 8.87 10.00
N ARG A 125 -25.00 9.06 11.07
CA ARG A 125 -23.59 9.45 10.97
C ARG A 125 -22.75 8.27 10.52
N THR A 126 -21.81 8.54 9.62
CA THR A 126 -20.90 7.52 9.09
C THR A 126 -19.67 7.36 9.98
N HIS A 127 -19.39 6.12 10.35
CA HIS A 127 -18.21 5.70 11.09
C HIS A 127 -17.33 4.80 10.22
N SER A 128 -16.00 4.94 10.35
CA SER A 128 -15.04 4.21 9.50
C SER A 128 -14.06 3.39 10.33
N PHE A 129 -13.81 2.15 9.91
CA PHE A 129 -12.79 1.26 10.46
C PHE A 129 -11.80 0.92 9.36
N ARG A 130 -10.52 1.18 9.62
CA ARG A 130 -9.45 0.90 8.67
C ARG A 130 -8.69 -0.33 9.10
N VAL A 131 -8.59 -1.34 8.23
CA VAL A 131 -7.86 -2.57 8.47
C VAL A 131 -6.69 -2.66 7.49
N THR A 132 -5.50 -2.85 8.02
CA THR A 132 -4.24 -2.90 7.25
C THR A 132 -3.47 -4.17 7.63
N PRO A 133 -3.33 -5.13 6.72
CA PRO A 133 -2.35 -6.20 6.87
C PRO A 133 -0.93 -5.62 6.85
N LEU A 134 -0.09 -6.03 7.79
CA LEU A 134 1.31 -5.58 7.89
C LEU A 134 2.30 -6.59 7.29
N GLY A 135 1.81 -7.54 6.49
CA GLY A 135 2.62 -8.65 5.98
C GLY A 135 3.18 -9.51 7.11
N GLU A 136 4.33 -10.15 6.87
CA GLU A 136 4.99 -11.09 7.80
C GLU A 136 5.61 -10.42 9.05
N VAL A 137 5.28 -9.15 9.33
CA VAL A 137 5.77 -8.41 10.49
C VAL A 137 5.11 -8.95 11.76
N PRO A 138 5.88 -9.40 12.77
CA PRO A 138 5.33 -9.83 14.06
C PRO A 138 4.65 -8.68 14.82
N ILE A 139 3.62 -8.94 15.64
CA ILE A 139 2.92 -7.89 16.41
C ILE A 139 3.88 -7.02 17.22
N ALA A 140 4.87 -7.64 17.88
CA ALA A 140 5.82 -6.93 18.72
C ALA A 140 6.61 -5.87 17.91
N GLU A 141 7.01 -6.22 16.69
CA GLU A 141 7.72 -5.32 15.78
C GLU A 141 6.79 -4.25 15.21
N ALA A 142 5.59 -4.63 14.74
CA ALA A 142 4.58 -3.69 14.27
C ALA A 142 4.23 -2.62 15.33
N THR A 143 4.09 -3.06 16.57
CA THR A 143 3.81 -2.20 17.72
C THR A 143 4.99 -1.26 18.03
N ALA A 144 6.24 -1.75 17.89
CA ALA A 144 7.44 -0.94 18.07
C ALA A 144 7.57 0.11 16.97
N LEU A 145 7.36 -0.25 15.70
CA LEU A 145 7.36 0.66 14.56
C LEU A 145 6.29 1.74 14.70
N HIS A 146 5.09 1.37 15.15
CA HIS A 146 4.04 2.34 15.45
C HIS A 146 4.50 3.34 16.51
N ARG A 147 5.04 2.86 17.64
CA ARG A 147 5.56 3.73 18.70
C ARG A 147 6.63 4.69 18.17
N MET A 148 7.54 4.21 17.33
CA MET A 148 8.59 5.04 16.72
C MET A 148 7.99 6.14 15.83
N GLY A 149 7.01 5.80 15.00
CA GLY A 149 6.29 6.76 14.16
C GLY A 149 5.58 7.84 14.99
N MET A 150 4.93 7.45 16.09
CA MET A 150 4.25 8.42 16.96
C MET A 150 5.22 9.39 17.64
N VAL A 151 6.37 8.89 18.10
CA VAL A 151 7.42 9.73 18.73
C VAL A 151 8.02 10.71 17.73
N ALA A 152 8.11 10.35 16.44
CA ALA A 152 8.58 11.27 15.39
C ALA A 152 7.60 12.45 15.23
N LEU A 153 6.30 12.16 15.11
CA LEU A 153 5.26 13.20 14.99
C LEU A 153 5.19 14.13 16.22
N GLU A 154 5.46 13.60 17.42
CA GLU A 154 5.56 14.41 18.64
C GLU A 154 6.73 15.39 18.61
N ARG A 155 7.89 14.98 18.05
CA ARG A 155 9.08 15.84 17.94
C ARG A 155 8.89 16.98 16.96
N GLU A 156 8.08 16.77 15.94
CA GLU A 156 7.75 17.78 14.92
C GLU A 156 6.72 18.81 15.44
N GLY A 157 6.22 18.62 16.65
CA GLY A 157 5.24 19.52 17.27
C GLY A 157 3.84 19.39 16.68
N GLU A 158 3.63 18.38 15.82
CA GLU A 158 2.34 18.11 15.17
C GLU A 158 1.33 17.48 16.16
N VAL A 159 1.82 16.78 17.19
CA VAL A 159 0.97 16.11 18.17
C VAL A 159 1.49 16.31 19.60
N GLY A 160 0.59 16.58 20.54
CA GLY A 160 0.93 16.68 21.96
C GLY A 160 1.41 15.35 22.53
N SER A 161 2.60 15.34 23.16
CA SER A 161 3.30 14.14 23.65
C SER A 161 2.66 13.39 24.82
N ALA A 162 1.44 13.77 25.24
CA ALA A 162 0.82 13.26 26.46
C ALA A 162 -0.17 12.11 26.20
N ASP A 163 -0.57 11.86 24.96
CA ASP A 163 -1.76 11.04 24.68
C ASP A 163 -1.47 9.61 24.22
N LEU A 164 -0.22 9.26 23.89
CA LEU A 164 0.12 7.91 23.45
C LEU A 164 0.10 6.92 24.62
N VAL A 165 -1.00 6.16 24.73
CA VAL A 165 -1.13 5.06 25.69
C VAL A 165 -1.11 3.75 24.93
N LEU A 166 0.00 3.01 24.96
CA LEU A 166 0.04 1.63 24.50
C LEU A 166 -0.32 0.70 25.66
N ALA A 167 -1.33 -0.15 25.48
CA ALA A 167 -1.76 -1.12 26.48
C ALA A 167 -2.04 -2.49 25.83
N PRO A 168 -1.90 -3.59 26.57
CA PRO A 168 -2.35 -4.89 26.08
C PRO A 168 -3.87 -4.89 25.90
N VAL A 169 -4.36 -5.66 24.93
CA VAL A 169 -5.81 -5.87 24.76
C VAL A 169 -6.28 -6.94 25.76
N PRO A 170 -7.30 -6.66 26.60
CA PRO A 170 -7.75 -7.64 27.58
C PRO A 170 -8.24 -8.93 26.91
N GLY A 171 -7.68 -10.08 27.32
CA GLY A 171 -8.11 -11.41 26.89
C GLY A 171 -7.56 -11.89 25.55
N ILE A 172 -6.73 -11.10 24.86
CA ILE A 172 -6.13 -11.47 23.58
C ILE A 172 -4.58 -11.48 23.73
N PRO A 173 -3.96 -12.67 23.81
CA PRO A 173 -2.50 -12.78 23.96
C PRO A 173 -1.76 -12.07 22.83
N GLY A 174 -0.65 -11.37 23.16
CA GLY A 174 0.19 -10.68 22.18
C GLY A 174 -0.39 -9.38 21.62
N ALA A 175 -1.72 -9.22 21.60
CA ALA A 175 -2.38 -8.04 21.05
C ALA A 175 -2.14 -6.78 21.90
N SER A 176 -2.02 -5.64 21.21
CA SER A 176 -1.88 -4.34 21.85
C SER A 176 -2.77 -3.30 21.19
N TRP A 177 -3.15 -2.27 21.92
CA TRP A 177 -3.83 -1.10 21.36
C TRP A 177 -3.18 0.20 21.80
N SER A 178 -3.33 1.23 20.98
CA SER A 178 -2.89 2.57 21.26
C SER A 178 -4.03 3.58 21.06
N ARG A 179 -3.89 4.75 21.68
CA ARG A 179 -4.76 5.90 21.47
C ARG A 179 -3.90 7.14 21.24
N GLN A 180 -4.29 8.01 20.32
CA GLN A 180 -3.66 9.30 20.07
C GLN A 180 -4.56 10.16 19.18
N GLY A 181 -4.64 11.47 19.42
CA GLY A 181 -5.32 12.41 18.51
C GLY A 181 -6.78 12.05 18.19
N GLY A 182 -7.53 11.54 19.17
CA GLY A 182 -8.93 11.12 18.96
C GLY A 182 -9.08 9.84 18.12
N ARG A 183 -8.00 9.12 17.80
CA ARG A 183 -8.02 7.83 17.13
C ARG A 183 -7.51 6.72 18.04
N ARG A 184 -7.93 5.50 17.73
CA ARG A 184 -7.47 4.26 18.36
C ARG A 184 -6.89 3.36 17.29
N TRP A 185 -5.89 2.59 17.68
CA TRP A 185 -5.34 1.51 16.87
C TRP A 185 -5.25 0.26 17.72
N ALA A 186 -5.47 -0.90 17.12
CA ALA A 186 -5.14 -2.19 17.71
C ALA A 186 -4.30 -3.01 16.74
N TYR A 187 -3.41 -3.81 17.31
CA TYR A 187 -2.51 -4.73 16.65
C TYR A 187 -2.83 -6.13 17.16
N VAL A 188 -3.21 -7.02 16.26
CA VAL A 188 -3.58 -8.42 16.54
C VAL A 188 -2.84 -9.34 15.57
N ASP A 189 -2.76 -10.62 15.89
CA ASP A 189 -2.20 -11.61 14.97
C ASP A 189 -3.21 -11.83 13.85
N GLY A 190 -2.72 -12.16 12.65
CA GLY A 190 -3.54 -12.51 11.52
C GLY A 190 -2.87 -13.58 10.67
N PRO A 191 -3.56 -14.08 9.63
CA PRO A 191 -3.11 -15.24 8.85
C PRO A 191 -1.80 -15.02 8.09
N ALA A 192 -1.40 -13.76 7.87
CA ALA A 192 -0.17 -13.40 7.16
C ALA A 192 0.83 -12.61 8.01
N GLY A 193 0.62 -12.55 9.34
CA GLY A 193 1.37 -11.70 10.27
C GLY A 193 0.46 -10.65 10.93
N ALA A 194 1.04 -9.56 11.46
CA ALA A 194 0.27 -8.59 12.24
C ALA A 194 -0.80 -7.88 11.40
N LEU A 195 -1.99 -7.73 11.98
CA LEU A 195 -3.07 -6.88 11.46
C LEU A 195 -3.15 -5.61 12.30
N ARG A 196 -3.25 -4.47 11.64
CA ARG A 196 -3.56 -3.19 12.28
C ARG A 196 -4.99 -2.78 11.97
N ILE A 197 -5.79 -2.52 13.00
CA ILE A 197 -7.12 -1.92 12.86
C ILE A 197 -7.13 -0.55 13.52
N GLY A 198 -7.62 0.47 12.82
CA GLY A 198 -7.70 1.84 13.30
C GLY A 198 -9.09 2.43 13.16
N TRP A 199 -9.57 3.17 14.17
CA TRP A 199 -10.90 3.79 14.17
C TRP A 199 -10.91 5.10 15.00
N PRO A 200 -11.82 6.04 14.72
CA PRO A 200 -12.03 7.20 15.57
C PRO A 200 -12.53 6.79 16.97
N ALA A 201 -12.04 7.44 18.02
CA ALA A 201 -12.28 7.04 19.40
C ALA A 201 -13.74 7.22 19.85
N ASP A 202 -14.48 8.09 19.18
CA ASP A 202 -15.92 8.33 19.34
C ASP A 202 -16.80 7.35 18.56
N SER A 203 -16.24 6.65 17.57
CA SER A 203 -16.98 5.70 16.73
C SER A 203 -17.27 4.40 17.47
N CYS A 204 -16.31 3.89 18.25
CA CYS A 204 -16.54 2.67 19.03
C CYS A 204 -15.68 2.63 20.30
N PRO A 205 -16.29 2.38 21.47
CA PRO A 205 -15.55 2.31 22.72
C PRO A 205 -14.64 1.08 22.73
N ALA A 206 -13.42 1.23 23.26
CA ALA A 206 -12.42 0.17 23.30
C ALA A 206 -12.95 -1.19 23.82
N PRO A 207 -13.67 -1.25 24.95
CA PRO A 207 -14.21 -2.53 25.45
C PRO A 207 -15.15 -3.23 24.48
N ALA A 208 -15.90 -2.48 23.67
CA ALA A 208 -16.79 -3.04 22.65
C ALA A 208 -16.01 -3.65 21.47
N MET A 209 -14.77 -3.23 21.22
CA MET A 209 -13.96 -3.81 20.14
C MET A 209 -13.32 -5.15 20.50
N ILE A 210 -13.31 -5.57 21.76
CA ILE A 210 -12.65 -6.81 22.18
C ILE A 210 -13.14 -8.05 21.41
N PRO A 211 -14.46 -8.29 21.23
CA PRO A 211 -14.95 -9.42 20.44
C PRO A 211 -14.48 -9.39 18.97
N VAL A 212 -14.45 -8.21 18.35
CA VAL A 212 -13.97 -8.03 16.97
C VAL A 212 -12.48 -8.37 16.87
N LEU A 213 -11.68 -7.84 17.80
CA LEU A 213 -10.24 -8.10 17.84
C LEU A 213 -9.92 -9.58 18.10
N ALA A 214 -10.73 -10.25 18.92
CA ALA A 214 -10.58 -11.68 19.19
C ALA A 214 -10.90 -12.51 17.94
N ALA A 215 -11.99 -12.19 17.23
CA ALA A 215 -12.36 -12.86 15.98
C ALA A 215 -11.26 -12.72 14.91
N LEU A 216 -10.68 -11.52 14.78
CA LEU A 216 -9.53 -11.29 13.89
C LEU A 216 -8.30 -12.11 14.29
N SER A 217 -7.98 -12.15 15.59
CA SER A 217 -6.79 -12.84 16.10
C SER A 217 -6.87 -14.37 15.95
N TRP A 218 -8.06 -14.94 16.05
CA TRP A 218 -8.26 -16.39 16.01
C TRP A 218 -8.52 -16.95 14.61
N ALA A 219 -8.82 -16.10 13.62
CA ALA A 219 -9.06 -16.55 12.25
C ALA A 219 -7.82 -17.12 11.53
N GLY A 220 -6.64 -17.06 12.16
CA GLY A 220 -5.42 -17.69 11.65
C GLY A 220 -5.14 -19.10 12.21
N GLU A 221 -5.86 -19.56 13.25
CA GLU A 221 -5.52 -20.80 13.97
C GLU A 221 -6.20 -22.05 13.40
N ASP A 222 -7.40 -21.91 12.85
CA ASP A 222 -8.19 -23.04 12.34
C ASP A 222 -8.14 -23.09 10.79
N ASP A 223 -7.21 -23.91 10.29
CA ASP A 223 -7.05 -24.33 8.89
C ASP A 223 -6.80 -23.21 7.85
N PRO A 224 -5.52 -22.92 7.51
CA PRO A 224 -5.18 -21.96 6.47
C PRO A 224 -5.63 -22.39 5.06
N SER A 225 -6.23 -23.58 4.87
CA SER A 225 -6.76 -24.03 3.58
C SER A 225 -8.20 -23.57 3.29
N ASP A 226 -9.04 -23.34 4.31
CA ASP A 226 -10.43 -22.91 4.14
C ASP A 226 -10.57 -21.39 4.02
N ALA A 227 -9.75 -20.62 4.74
CA ALA A 227 -9.74 -19.15 4.65
C ALA A 227 -9.18 -18.60 3.32
N ARG A 228 -8.53 -19.45 2.49
CA ARG A 228 -7.99 -19.07 1.17
C ARG A 228 -9.04 -19.03 0.06
N GLN A 229 -10.25 -19.56 0.28
CA GLN A 229 -11.21 -19.80 -0.80
C GLN A 229 -12.27 -18.70 -1.00
N LEU A 230 -12.36 -17.67 -0.13
CA LEU A 230 -13.52 -16.77 -0.11
C LEU A 230 -13.32 -15.37 -0.71
N SER A 231 -12.12 -15.01 -1.15
CA SER A 231 -11.93 -13.88 -2.07
C SER A 231 -11.79 -14.44 -3.49
N PRO A 232 -12.30 -13.79 -4.54
CA PRO A 232 -11.74 -13.99 -5.87
C PRO A 232 -10.31 -13.44 -5.82
N ALA A 233 -9.41 -14.22 -5.23
CA ALA A 233 -8.05 -13.84 -4.95
C ALA A 233 -7.46 -13.44 -6.30
N LEU A 234 -7.03 -12.18 -6.41
CA LEU A 234 -6.07 -11.80 -7.43
C LEU A 234 -5.02 -12.91 -7.45
N PRO A 235 -4.80 -13.58 -8.60
CA PRO A 235 -4.09 -14.85 -8.65
C PRO A 235 -2.77 -14.66 -7.92
N ARG A 236 -2.66 -15.26 -6.72
CA ARG A 236 -1.38 -15.30 -6.02
C ARG A 236 -0.47 -16.04 -6.95
N LEU A 237 0.62 -15.37 -7.34
CA LEU A 237 1.65 -15.98 -8.14
C LEU A 237 2.31 -17.07 -7.30
N GLU A 238 1.76 -18.27 -7.39
CA GLU A 238 2.42 -19.48 -6.92
C GLU A 238 3.48 -19.82 -7.96
N PHE A 239 4.73 -19.49 -7.66
CA PHE A 239 5.83 -20.01 -8.43
C PHE A 239 5.97 -21.47 -8.04
N ALA A 240 5.55 -22.37 -8.94
CA ALA A 240 5.63 -23.80 -8.70
C ALA A 240 7.03 -24.15 -8.16
N SER A 241 7.04 -24.69 -6.94
CA SER A 241 8.25 -25.06 -6.20
C SER A 241 8.93 -26.30 -6.78
N GLU A 242 8.69 -26.64 -8.06
CA GLU A 242 9.51 -27.59 -8.82
C GLU A 242 10.91 -26.97 -9.05
N ALA A 243 11.55 -26.53 -7.96
CA ALA A 243 12.69 -25.63 -7.85
C ALA A 243 14.01 -26.29 -8.23
N ASP A 244 14.02 -27.60 -8.49
CA ASP A 244 15.26 -28.37 -8.58
C ASP A 244 15.66 -28.74 -10.01
N ALA A 245 14.80 -28.50 -11.01
CA ALA A 245 15.20 -28.74 -12.40
C ALA A 245 16.22 -27.66 -12.84
N PRO A 246 17.41 -28.04 -13.35
CA PRO A 246 18.37 -27.09 -13.88
C PRO A 246 17.74 -26.24 -14.99
N ILE A 247 17.88 -24.92 -14.89
CA ILE A 247 17.45 -23.98 -15.93
C ILE A 247 18.62 -23.80 -16.89
N GLU A 248 18.51 -24.38 -18.08
CA GLU A 248 19.48 -24.18 -19.15
C GLU A 248 19.51 -22.70 -19.57
N PRO A 249 20.70 -22.10 -19.77
CA PRO A 249 20.81 -20.72 -20.25
C PRO A 249 20.32 -20.67 -21.70
N ALA A 250 19.10 -20.18 -21.89
CA ALA A 250 18.46 -19.93 -23.18
C ALA A 250 17.94 -18.49 -23.24
N GLY A 251 17.48 -18.04 -24.40
CA GLY A 251 16.87 -16.71 -24.55
C GLY A 251 17.77 -15.58 -24.07
N LEU A 252 17.26 -14.73 -23.19
CA LEU A 252 18.05 -13.66 -22.56
C LEU A 252 19.23 -14.16 -21.74
N LEU A 253 19.14 -15.34 -21.12
CA LEU A 253 20.23 -15.90 -20.30
C LEU A 253 21.41 -16.40 -21.13
N ALA A 254 21.20 -16.70 -22.41
CA ALA A 254 22.24 -17.11 -23.34
C ALA A 254 22.88 -15.92 -24.07
N ALA A 255 22.29 -14.72 -23.95
CA ALA A 255 22.77 -13.55 -24.65
C ALA A 255 24.13 -13.11 -24.08
N PRO A 256 25.08 -12.68 -24.94
CA PRO A 256 26.31 -12.11 -24.44
C PRO A 256 26.01 -10.79 -23.73
N HIS A 257 26.18 -10.77 -22.41
CA HIS A 257 26.08 -9.53 -21.65
C HIS A 257 27.42 -8.77 -21.74
N PRO A 258 27.44 -7.50 -22.20
CA PRO A 258 28.67 -6.72 -22.24
C PRO A 258 29.30 -6.67 -20.85
N ALA A 259 30.62 -6.59 -20.73
CA ALA A 259 31.25 -6.42 -19.40
C ALA A 259 30.60 -5.23 -18.69
N SER A 260 30.02 -5.45 -17.50
CA SER A 260 29.23 -4.40 -16.86
C SER A 260 30.11 -3.21 -16.54
N HIS A 261 29.54 -2.02 -16.74
CA HIS A 261 29.98 -0.88 -15.96
C HIS A 261 29.75 -1.19 -14.48
N GLU A 262 30.75 -0.93 -13.66
CA GLU A 262 30.58 -1.01 -12.21
C GLU A 262 29.60 0.08 -11.77
N PRO A 263 28.71 -0.20 -10.79
CA PRO A 263 27.85 0.84 -10.20
C PRO A 263 28.68 1.99 -9.61
N PRO A 264 28.08 3.19 -9.44
CA PRO A 264 26.65 3.49 -9.56
C PRO A 264 26.17 3.79 -10.99
N PHE A 265 24.95 3.34 -11.30
CA PHE A 265 24.26 3.64 -12.55
C PHE A 265 23.40 4.91 -12.45
N ALA A 266 23.38 5.76 -13.47
CA ALA A 266 22.60 6.98 -13.52
C ALA A 266 21.40 6.88 -14.48
N LEU A 267 20.17 6.94 -13.94
CA LEU A 267 18.98 7.09 -14.78
C LEU A 267 18.92 8.49 -15.43
N PRO A 268 18.35 8.59 -16.65
CA PRO A 268 17.80 7.51 -17.47
C PRO A 268 18.84 6.81 -18.36
N ARG A 269 20.09 7.29 -18.36
CA ARG A 269 21.12 6.90 -19.34
C ARG A 269 21.50 5.43 -19.22
N ASP A 270 21.61 4.94 -17.99
CA ASP A 270 22.21 3.64 -17.70
C ASP A 270 21.15 2.56 -17.42
N ALA A 271 19.89 2.79 -17.83
CA ALA A 271 18.78 1.86 -17.60
C ALA A 271 19.05 0.46 -18.18
N GLU A 272 19.55 0.39 -19.41
CA GLU A 272 19.91 -0.88 -20.06
C GLU A 272 21.07 -1.57 -19.33
N ALA A 273 22.07 -0.81 -18.86
CA ALA A 273 23.21 -1.37 -18.14
C ALA A 273 22.83 -2.00 -16.79
N VAL A 274 21.86 -1.41 -16.07
CA VAL A 274 21.29 -2.00 -14.84
C VAL A 274 20.62 -3.34 -15.14
N LEU A 275 19.86 -3.40 -16.24
CA LEU A 275 19.15 -4.60 -16.66
C LEU A 275 20.10 -5.69 -17.15
N ASP A 276 21.16 -5.33 -17.87
CA ASP A 276 22.23 -6.26 -18.26
C ASP A 276 22.95 -6.86 -17.04
N ALA A 277 23.23 -6.04 -16.02
CA ALA A 277 23.81 -6.54 -14.77
C ALA A 277 22.87 -7.52 -14.06
N LEU A 278 21.56 -7.23 -14.04
CA LEU A 278 20.55 -8.12 -13.49
C LEU A 278 20.44 -9.44 -14.27
N MET A 279 20.41 -9.39 -15.60
CA MET A 279 20.33 -10.58 -16.46
C MET A 279 21.58 -11.45 -16.35
N ARG A 280 22.77 -10.83 -16.24
CA ARG A 280 24.01 -11.59 -16.01
C ARG A 280 23.97 -12.31 -14.67
N ALA A 281 23.58 -11.64 -13.59
CA ALA A 281 23.43 -12.28 -12.28
C ALA A 281 22.43 -13.46 -12.34
N ALA A 282 21.34 -13.32 -13.10
CA ALA A 282 20.40 -14.41 -13.35
C ALA A 282 21.01 -15.56 -14.16
N ALA A 283 21.76 -15.26 -15.23
CA ALA A 283 22.41 -16.27 -16.06
C ALA A 283 23.46 -17.09 -15.28
N GLU A 284 24.18 -16.44 -14.37
CA GLU A 284 25.22 -17.03 -13.53
C GLU A 284 24.68 -17.67 -12.24
N ASP A 285 23.37 -17.60 -11.98
CA ASP A 285 22.72 -18.01 -10.72
C ASP A 285 23.32 -17.34 -9.46
N ASP A 286 23.87 -16.13 -9.62
CA ASP A 286 24.50 -15.36 -8.56
C ASP A 286 23.45 -14.53 -7.79
N LEU A 287 22.97 -15.11 -6.69
CA LEU A 287 22.02 -14.45 -5.79
C LEU A 287 22.58 -13.19 -5.16
N ALA A 288 23.87 -13.13 -4.85
CA ALA A 288 24.46 -11.95 -4.20
C ALA A 288 24.49 -10.78 -5.20
N ALA A 289 24.94 -11.02 -6.43
CA ALA A 289 24.92 -10.01 -7.49
C ALA A 289 23.48 -9.56 -7.83
N PHE A 290 22.53 -10.50 -7.91
CA PHE A 290 21.12 -10.19 -8.14
C PHE A 290 20.56 -9.26 -7.07
N LEU A 291 20.80 -9.56 -5.80
CA LEU A 291 20.34 -8.75 -4.67
C LEU A 291 21.07 -7.41 -4.54
N ALA A 292 22.29 -7.28 -5.08
CA ALA A 292 23.04 -6.02 -5.10
C ALA A 292 22.44 -5.00 -6.09
N VAL A 293 21.87 -5.49 -7.21
CA VAL A 293 21.18 -4.66 -8.22
C VAL A 293 19.74 -4.34 -7.80
N ALA A 294 19.11 -5.21 -7.03
CA ALA A 294 17.75 -5.00 -6.50
C ALA A 294 17.74 -4.07 -5.27
N SER A 295 16.70 -3.24 -5.17
CA SER A 295 16.43 -2.45 -3.97
C SER A 295 16.10 -3.35 -2.76
N PRO A 296 16.41 -2.96 -1.51
CA PRO A 296 16.03 -3.73 -0.33
C PRO A 296 14.52 -3.96 -0.20
N ASP A 297 13.72 -3.00 -0.69
CA ASP A 297 12.26 -3.00 -0.74
C ASP A 297 11.71 -3.44 -2.10
N ALA A 298 12.56 -4.01 -2.97
CA ALA A 298 12.12 -4.46 -4.28
C ALA A 298 10.99 -5.50 -4.17
N ARG A 299 10.10 -5.50 -5.16
CA ARG A 299 8.94 -6.41 -5.19
C ARG A 299 8.92 -7.29 -6.44
N LEU A 300 8.33 -8.46 -6.32
CA LEU A 300 8.07 -9.41 -7.40
C LEU A 300 6.56 -9.58 -7.57
N GLY A 301 6.03 -9.48 -8.79
CA GLY A 301 4.60 -9.67 -9.06
C GLY A 301 4.30 -10.00 -10.52
N LEU A 302 3.04 -9.83 -10.94
CA LEU A 302 2.63 -9.96 -12.35
C LEU A 302 3.28 -8.86 -13.21
N PRO A 303 3.40 -8.98 -14.54
CA PRO A 303 3.97 -7.91 -15.37
C PRO A 303 3.00 -6.73 -15.54
N ASP A 304 2.59 -6.12 -14.43
CA ASP A 304 1.62 -5.03 -14.33
C ASP A 304 2.19 -3.85 -13.54
N ARG A 305 2.02 -2.64 -14.07
CA ARG A 305 2.59 -1.41 -13.49
C ARG A 305 1.91 -0.95 -12.20
N ARG A 306 0.73 -1.49 -11.87
CA ARG A 306 0.09 -1.34 -10.56
C ARG A 306 0.71 -2.22 -9.49
N LYS A 307 1.64 -3.10 -9.88
CA LYS A 307 2.30 -4.08 -9.01
C LYS A 307 1.28 -5.03 -8.39
N VAL A 308 0.32 -5.51 -9.20
CA VAL A 308 -0.75 -6.42 -8.77
C VAL A 308 -0.15 -7.73 -8.25
N GLY A 309 -0.64 -8.18 -7.10
CA GLY A 309 -0.15 -9.39 -6.45
C GLY A 309 1.33 -9.33 -6.04
N ALA A 310 1.94 -8.15 -6.03
CA ALA A 310 3.35 -8.04 -5.77
C ALA A 310 3.66 -8.35 -4.29
N ARG A 311 4.76 -9.05 -4.05
CA ARG A 311 5.29 -9.35 -2.71
C ARG A 311 6.73 -8.90 -2.61
N ALA A 312 7.29 -8.87 -1.40
CA ALA A 312 8.71 -8.57 -1.22
C ALA A 312 9.56 -9.56 -2.04
N LEU A 313 10.52 -9.03 -2.79
CA LEU A 313 11.47 -9.83 -3.55
C LEU A 313 12.37 -10.63 -2.61
N ARG A 314 12.75 -10.03 -1.47
CA ARG A 314 13.48 -10.67 -0.38
C ARG A 314 12.48 -11.32 0.60
N GLY A 315 11.90 -12.45 0.19
CA GLY A 315 11.01 -13.24 1.05
C GLY A 315 11.77 -14.05 2.10
N ALA A 316 11.10 -15.02 2.72
CA ALA A 316 11.67 -15.92 3.73
C ALA A 316 12.89 -16.72 3.25
N ASP A 317 13.03 -16.90 1.94
CA ASP A 317 14.12 -17.61 1.28
C ASP A 317 15.31 -16.69 0.86
N GLY A 318 15.26 -15.41 1.25
CA GLY A 318 16.26 -14.42 0.90
C GLY A 318 16.23 -13.97 -0.57
N GLY A 319 15.20 -14.33 -1.35
CA GLY A 319 15.04 -13.94 -2.76
C GLY A 319 15.50 -14.97 -3.80
N ARG A 320 15.78 -16.21 -3.37
CA ARG A 320 16.14 -17.31 -4.28
C ARG A 320 15.00 -17.61 -5.27
N GLU A 321 13.77 -17.63 -4.81
CA GLU A 321 12.56 -17.87 -5.58
C GLU A 321 12.38 -16.79 -6.64
N ALA A 322 12.63 -15.52 -6.30
CA ALA A 322 12.60 -14.41 -7.24
C ALA A 322 13.66 -14.57 -8.34
N LEU A 323 14.89 -14.94 -7.97
CA LEU A 323 15.95 -15.23 -8.94
C LEU A 323 15.58 -16.40 -9.85
N THR A 324 15.09 -17.51 -9.30
CA THR A 324 14.65 -18.68 -10.06
C THR A 324 13.50 -18.33 -11.01
N ALA A 325 12.50 -17.57 -10.55
CA ALA A 325 11.39 -17.11 -11.36
C ALA A 325 11.85 -16.19 -12.51
N LEU A 326 12.80 -15.29 -12.22
CA LEU A 326 13.44 -14.45 -13.22
C LEU A 326 14.16 -15.28 -14.27
N ARG A 327 14.99 -16.24 -13.84
CA ARG A 327 15.72 -17.16 -14.74
C ARG A 327 14.77 -17.91 -15.67
N ARG A 328 13.70 -18.51 -15.13
CA ARG A 328 12.70 -19.23 -15.93
C ARG A 328 12.03 -18.34 -16.96
N SER A 329 11.68 -17.12 -16.58
CA SER A 329 11.03 -16.17 -17.49
C SER A 329 12.00 -15.67 -18.55
N ALA A 330 13.21 -15.27 -18.15
CA ALA A 330 14.27 -14.80 -19.05
C ALA A 330 14.73 -15.87 -20.06
N ALA A 331 14.73 -17.15 -19.66
CA ALA A 331 15.08 -18.26 -20.55
C ALA A 331 14.14 -18.41 -21.76
N ARG A 332 12.90 -17.91 -21.65
CA ARG A 332 11.89 -17.96 -22.72
C ARG A 332 11.83 -16.68 -23.56
N MET A 333 12.46 -15.60 -23.09
CA MET A 333 12.44 -14.31 -23.77
C MET A 333 13.42 -14.27 -24.93
N PRO A 334 13.11 -13.55 -26.03
CA PRO A 334 14.04 -13.40 -27.14
C PRO A 334 15.28 -12.63 -26.70
N ALA A 335 16.45 -13.00 -27.23
CA ALA A 335 17.75 -12.36 -26.97
C ALA A 335 17.86 -10.98 -27.62
N THR A 336 17.03 -10.05 -27.15
CA THR A 336 16.89 -8.67 -27.66
C THR A 336 17.15 -7.67 -26.54
N ALA A 337 17.43 -6.42 -26.91
CA ALA A 337 17.55 -5.34 -25.92
C ALA A 337 16.18 -5.04 -25.29
N PRO A 338 16.13 -4.62 -24.01
CA PRO A 338 14.89 -4.22 -23.38
C PRO A 338 14.31 -2.97 -24.06
N THR A 339 12.99 -2.88 -24.11
CA THR A 339 12.28 -1.66 -24.50
C THR A 339 12.08 -0.79 -23.27
N CYS A 340 12.83 0.31 -23.18
CA CYS A 340 12.61 1.36 -22.19
C CYS A 340 11.88 2.54 -22.87
N PRO A 341 10.59 2.79 -22.59
CA PRO A 341 9.81 3.79 -23.30
C PRO A 341 10.38 5.20 -23.12
N ARG A 342 10.35 5.98 -24.20
CA ARG A 342 10.70 7.40 -24.15
C ARG A 342 9.71 8.13 -23.23
N PHE A 343 10.25 8.97 -22.35
CA PHE A 343 9.48 9.87 -21.49
C PHE A 343 9.63 11.31 -21.97
N ASP A 344 8.66 12.15 -21.59
CA ASP A 344 8.76 13.60 -21.81
C ASP A 344 10.04 14.12 -21.13
N ARG A 345 10.80 14.97 -21.82
CA ARG A 345 12.04 15.54 -21.26
C ARG A 345 11.83 16.27 -19.93
N ARG A 346 10.62 16.77 -19.63
CA ARG A 346 10.21 17.35 -18.34
C ARG A 346 10.25 16.36 -17.18
N LEU A 347 10.07 15.07 -17.45
CA LEU A 347 10.12 14.02 -16.43
C LEU A 347 11.55 13.56 -16.14
N ARG A 348 12.52 13.93 -16.98
CA ARG A 348 13.93 13.51 -16.81
C ARG A 348 14.51 13.86 -15.45
N PRO A 349 14.32 15.08 -14.89
CA PRO A 349 14.82 15.40 -13.56
C PRO A 349 14.16 14.57 -12.45
N ALA A 350 12.86 14.31 -12.55
CA ALA A 350 12.13 13.50 -11.58
C ALA A 350 12.59 12.04 -11.60
N ILE A 351 12.81 11.47 -12.78
CA ILE A 351 13.40 10.12 -12.96
C ILE A 351 14.82 10.07 -12.41
N ALA A 352 15.66 11.05 -12.74
CA ALA A 352 17.06 11.12 -12.30
C ALA A 352 17.20 11.25 -10.77
N ARG A 353 16.23 11.88 -10.09
CA ARG A 353 16.18 11.97 -8.63
C ARG A 353 15.45 10.79 -7.96
N GLY A 354 14.83 9.91 -8.73
CA GLY A 354 14.07 8.78 -8.20
C GLY A 354 12.68 9.11 -7.69
N GLU A 355 12.12 10.28 -8.04
CA GLU A 355 10.73 10.64 -7.72
C GLU A 355 9.75 9.81 -8.56
N LEU A 356 10.12 9.54 -9.82
CA LEU A 356 9.38 8.67 -10.73
C LEU A 356 10.24 7.45 -11.12
N PRO A 357 9.65 6.25 -11.23
CA PRO A 357 10.38 5.10 -11.76
C PRO A 357 10.55 5.24 -13.28
N MET A 358 11.64 4.67 -13.80
CA MET A 358 11.78 4.37 -15.22
C MET A 358 11.34 2.95 -15.48
N TRP A 359 10.36 2.78 -16.36
CA TRP A 359 9.86 1.45 -16.73
C TRP A 359 10.62 0.92 -17.94
N CYS A 360 10.96 -0.36 -17.92
CA CYS A 360 11.55 -1.08 -19.04
C CYS A 360 10.90 -2.46 -19.15
N MET A 361 10.86 -3.04 -20.34
CA MET A 361 10.27 -4.36 -20.53
C MET A 361 10.90 -5.14 -21.68
N TRP A 362 10.87 -6.46 -21.57
CA TRP A 362 10.96 -7.38 -22.69
C TRP A 362 9.60 -7.95 -23.01
N ILE A 363 9.37 -8.19 -24.29
CA ILE A 363 8.12 -8.75 -24.83
C ILE A 363 8.49 -10.04 -25.55
N GLY A 364 7.79 -11.13 -25.23
CA GLY A 364 7.94 -12.42 -25.89
C GLY A 364 7.58 -12.35 -27.38
N GLU A 365 7.98 -13.36 -28.15
CA GLU A 365 7.76 -13.41 -29.60
C GLU A 365 6.28 -13.37 -29.99
N ASP A 366 5.40 -13.92 -29.14
CA ASP A 366 3.95 -13.94 -29.32
C ASP A 366 3.24 -12.68 -28.80
N GLY A 367 3.98 -11.76 -28.16
CA GLY A 367 3.44 -10.57 -27.54
C GLY A 367 2.65 -10.81 -26.24
N LEU A 368 2.61 -12.05 -25.73
CA LEU A 368 1.86 -12.40 -24.53
C LEU A 368 2.77 -12.46 -23.30
N ASP A 369 3.94 -13.10 -23.42
CA ASP A 369 4.89 -13.16 -22.30
C ASP A 369 5.56 -11.78 -22.12
N LEU A 370 5.66 -11.33 -20.86
CA LEU A 370 6.19 -10.01 -20.52
C LEU A 370 7.13 -10.13 -19.32
N LEU A 371 8.26 -9.43 -19.42
CA LEU A 371 9.18 -9.23 -18.31
C LEU A 371 9.34 -7.72 -18.09
N VAL A 372 8.77 -7.20 -16.99
CA VAL A 372 8.63 -5.76 -16.72
C VAL A 372 9.49 -5.36 -15.53
N PHE A 373 10.15 -4.21 -15.61
CA PHE A 373 10.99 -3.66 -14.56
C PHE A 373 10.61 -2.23 -14.24
N ALA A 374 10.59 -1.90 -12.94
CA ALA A 374 10.67 -0.51 -12.48
C ALA A 374 12.07 -0.25 -11.93
N LEU A 375 12.76 0.72 -12.53
CA LEU A 375 14.07 1.19 -12.08
C LEU A 375 13.88 2.50 -11.33
N ARG A 376 14.52 2.66 -10.17
CA ARG A 376 14.47 3.90 -9.40
C ARG A 376 15.87 4.35 -9.01
N ALA A 377 16.14 5.65 -9.20
CA ALA A 377 17.35 6.27 -8.69
C ALA A 377 17.25 6.48 -7.17
N GLY A 378 18.36 6.38 -6.47
CA GLY A 378 18.42 6.55 -5.02
C GLY A 378 19.86 6.63 -4.52
N VAL A 379 20.04 6.91 -3.23
CA VAL A 379 21.38 6.96 -2.64
C VAL A 379 21.82 5.55 -2.25
N ILE A 380 22.88 5.06 -2.88
CA ILE A 380 23.53 3.77 -2.61
C ILE A 380 24.90 4.08 -2.05
N GLU A 381 25.13 3.73 -0.78
CA GLU A 381 26.44 3.91 -0.12
C GLU A 381 26.98 5.36 -0.17
N GLY A 382 26.07 6.34 -0.21
CA GLY A 382 26.41 7.77 -0.26
C GLY A 382 26.50 8.37 -1.66
N GLU A 383 26.39 7.55 -2.72
CA GLU A 383 26.38 8.00 -4.11
C GLU A 383 25.01 7.83 -4.75
N LEU A 384 24.66 8.70 -5.70
CA LEU A 384 23.42 8.54 -6.47
C LEU A 384 23.60 7.38 -7.44
N GLY A 385 22.81 6.32 -7.26
CA GLY A 385 22.80 5.15 -8.13
C GLY A 385 21.38 4.71 -8.47
N THR A 386 21.26 3.61 -9.21
CA THR A 386 19.97 3.06 -9.65
C THR A 386 19.82 1.64 -9.17
N ARG A 387 18.62 1.28 -8.70
CA ARG A 387 18.25 -0.10 -8.35
C ARG A 387 16.94 -0.52 -8.98
N VAL A 388 16.73 -1.82 -9.08
CA VAL A 388 15.45 -2.42 -9.47
C VAL A 388 14.50 -2.38 -8.28
N GLU A 389 13.38 -1.68 -8.40
CA GLU A 389 12.32 -1.59 -7.39
C GLU A 389 11.22 -2.64 -7.63
N TYR A 390 11.07 -3.10 -8.86
CA TYR A 390 10.02 -4.04 -9.22
C TYR A 390 10.43 -4.96 -10.36
N ILE A 391 10.08 -6.24 -10.22
CA ILE A 391 10.16 -7.26 -11.26
C ILE A 391 8.75 -7.82 -11.45
N GLY A 392 8.21 -7.64 -12.64
CA GLY A 392 6.93 -8.19 -13.07
C GLY A 392 7.15 -9.30 -14.10
N LEU A 393 6.63 -10.50 -13.84
CA LEU A 393 6.78 -11.65 -14.75
C LEU A 393 5.66 -12.66 -14.59
N PHE A 394 5.49 -13.53 -15.58
CA PHE A 394 4.62 -14.70 -15.45
C PHE A 394 5.42 -15.94 -15.04
N PRO A 395 4.95 -16.71 -14.04
CA PRO A 395 5.61 -17.96 -13.63
C PRO A 395 5.68 -18.96 -14.77
N GLU A 396 4.62 -19.00 -15.58
CA GLU A 396 4.45 -19.85 -16.75
C GLU A 396 4.12 -18.98 -17.97
N PRO A 397 4.40 -19.44 -19.20
CA PRO A 397 4.00 -18.75 -20.41
C PRO A 397 2.48 -18.46 -20.42
N PRO A 398 2.06 -17.19 -20.53
CA PRO A 398 0.65 -16.86 -20.60
C PRO A 398 0.04 -17.38 -21.89
N ARG A 399 -1.20 -17.86 -21.84
CA ARG A 399 -1.96 -18.35 -23.02
C ARG A 399 -2.90 -17.30 -23.61
N ALA A 400 -3.06 -16.18 -22.92
CA ALA A 400 -3.93 -15.08 -23.27
C ALA A 400 -3.35 -13.79 -22.68
N PRO A 401 -3.76 -12.60 -23.18
CA PRO A 401 -3.42 -11.34 -22.54
C PRO A 401 -3.80 -11.33 -21.07
N LEU A 402 -3.02 -10.59 -20.26
CA LEU A 402 -3.34 -10.39 -18.85
C LEU A 402 -4.62 -9.55 -18.72
N GLU A 403 -5.72 -10.24 -18.45
CA GLU A 403 -6.97 -9.63 -18.04
C GLU A 403 -7.11 -9.78 -16.53
N LEU A 404 -7.26 -8.66 -15.85
CA LEU A 404 -7.58 -8.61 -14.43
C LEU A 404 -9.00 -8.07 -14.32
N PRO A 405 -10.01 -8.93 -14.04
CA PRO A 405 -11.38 -8.49 -13.88
C PRO A 405 -11.53 -7.55 -12.68
N GLY A 406 -12.32 -6.47 -12.83
CA GLY A 406 -12.57 -5.49 -11.77
C GLY A 406 -11.40 -4.52 -11.52
N GLU A 407 -10.33 -4.65 -12.27
CA GLU A 407 -9.08 -3.92 -12.10
C GLU A 407 -9.01 -2.82 -13.19
N PRO A 408 -8.91 -1.52 -12.86
CA PRO A 408 -8.80 -0.43 -13.84
C PRO A 408 -7.69 -0.69 -14.85
N PRO A 409 -7.72 -0.09 -16.05
CA PRO A 409 -6.59 -0.24 -16.97
C PRO A 409 -5.30 0.19 -16.27
N ALA A 410 -4.19 -0.53 -16.52
CA ALA A 410 -2.89 -0.12 -16.00
C ALA A 410 -2.67 1.38 -16.36
N PRO A 411 -2.20 2.22 -15.41
CA PRO A 411 -2.05 3.67 -15.63
C PRO A 411 -1.18 3.94 -16.86
N ALA A 412 -1.12 5.12 -17.46
CA ALA A 412 -0.13 5.35 -18.53
C ALA A 412 1.32 5.14 -18.03
N ILE A 413 2.27 4.71 -18.89
CA ILE A 413 3.68 4.46 -18.49
C ILE A 413 4.30 5.69 -17.85
N TYR A 414 3.99 6.85 -18.42
CA TYR A 414 4.30 8.15 -17.88
C TYR A 414 3.06 9.04 -17.97
N PRO A 415 2.87 9.99 -17.04
CA PRO A 415 1.83 11.00 -17.19
C PRO A 415 2.05 11.71 -18.52
N ARG A 416 1.00 11.77 -19.34
CA ARG A 416 1.01 12.56 -20.57
C ARG A 416 0.63 14.00 -20.17
N PRO A 417 1.55 14.96 -20.28
CA PRO A 417 1.18 16.35 -20.05
C PRO A 417 0.14 16.77 -21.09
N GLU A 418 -0.77 17.67 -20.69
CA GLU A 418 -1.60 18.38 -21.66
C GLU A 418 -0.68 19.23 -22.54
N LEU A 419 -0.59 18.87 -23.83
CA LEU A 419 0.21 19.60 -24.80
C LEU A 419 -0.67 20.66 -25.44
N SER A 420 -0.27 21.93 -25.30
CA SER A 420 -0.82 23.02 -26.09
C SER A 420 0.10 23.28 -27.29
N CYS A 421 -0.47 23.48 -28.48
CA CYS A 421 0.33 23.82 -29.65
C CYS A 421 1.00 25.18 -29.46
N GLY A 422 2.33 25.20 -29.57
CA GLY A 422 3.19 26.32 -29.14
C GLY A 422 4.03 26.01 -27.90
N ASP A 423 3.75 24.93 -27.17
CA ASP A 423 4.64 24.41 -26.12
C ASP A 423 5.95 23.91 -26.80
N PRO A 424 7.15 24.39 -26.37
CA PRO A 424 8.43 23.98 -26.95
C PRO A 424 8.74 22.48 -26.77
N HIS A 425 7.92 21.75 -26.02
CA HIS A 425 7.99 20.30 -25.81
C HIS A 425 7.16 19.50 -26.82
N VAL A 426 6.32 20.15 -27.65
CA VAL A 426 5.54 19.49 -28.71
C VAL A 426 6.45 18.75 -29.71
N VAL A 427 7.70 19.18 -29.86
CA VAL A 427 8.71 18.50 -30.70
C VAL A 427 8.96 17.05 -30.28
N ASP A 428 8.69 16.69 -29.02
CA ASP A 428 8.85 15.33 -28.51
C ASP A 428 7.66 14.42 -28.91
N TYR A 429 6.63 15.00 -29.54
CA TYR A 429 5.34 14.39 -29.86
C TYR A 429 4.91 14.68 -31.32
N PRO A 430 5.61 14.12 -32.32
CA PRO A 430 5.32 14.41 -33.72
C PRO A 430 3.89 14.00 -34.10
N GLY A 431 3.18 14.89 -34.81
CA GLY A 431 1.83 14.67 -35.31
C GLY A 431 0.68 15.04 -34.36
N LEU A 432 0.98 15.53 -33.14
CA LEU A 432 -0.06 15.97 -32.19
C LEU A 432 -0.52 17.42 -32.40
N CYS A 433 0.33 18.25 -33.00
CA CYS A 433 -0.04 19.60 -33.42
C CYS A 433 -0.06 19.68 -34.95
N PRO A 434 -1.00 20.44 -35.54
CA PRO A 434 -0.93 20.75 -36.96
C PRO A 434 0.42 21.39 -37.23
N ASP A 435 1.07 21.00 -38.33
CA ASP A 435 2.24 21.72 -38.81
C ASP A 435 1.80 23.18 -38.96
N PHE A 436 2.35 24.05 -38.12
CA PHE A 436 2.17 25.48 -38.31
C PHE A 436 2.75 25.75 -39.68
N ALA A 437 1.88 25.97 -40.67
CA ALA A 437 2.31 26.50 -41.95
C ALA A 437 3.17 27.70 -41.58
N PRO A 438 4.45 27.76 -42.02
CA PRO A 438 5.30 28.89 -41.72
C PRO A 438 4.45 30.12 -42.02
N GLU A 439 4.22 30.95 -41.00
CA GLU A 439 3.46 32.18 -41.18
C GLU A 439 4.13 32.85 -42.36
N ASP A 440 3.39 32.94 -43.47
CA ASP A 440 3.85 33.45 -44.76
C ASP A 440 4.64 34.70 -44.40
N GLU A 441 5.98 34.64 -44.52
CA GLU A 441 6.89 35.66 -44.01
C GLU A 441 6.55 36.90 -44.83
N GLY A 442 5.57 37.65 -44.31
CA GLY A 442 4.88 38.70 -45.03
C GLY A 442 5.97 39.61 -45.50
N GLU A 443 6.12 39.65 -46.83
CA GLU A 443 7.16 40.33 -47.59
C GLU A 443 7.72 41.45 -46.74
N SER A 444 8.88 41.20 -46.12
CA SER A 444 9.56 42.25 -45.36
C SER A 444 9.83 43.34 -46.38
N GLU A 445 9.02 44.39 -46.35
CA GLU A 445 9.21 45.58 -47.15
C GLU A 445 10.65 45.98 -46.92
N SER A 446 11.48 45.74 -47.94
CA SER A 446 12.89 46.02 -47.91
C SER A 446 13.02 47.51 -47.63
N GLU A 447 13.31 47.87 -46.38
CA GLU A 447 13.74 49.22 -46.03
C GLU A 447 14.98 49.50 -46.88
N GLU A 448 14.80 50.29 -47.93
CA GLU A 448 15.87 50.78 -48.79
C GLU A 448 16.96 51.40 -47.90
N GLU A 449 18.09 50.72 -47.77
CA GLU A 449 19.30 51.29 -47.18
C GLU A 449 19.67 52.56 -47.99
N PRO A 450 19.70 53.75 -47.38
CA PRO A 450 20.12 54.95 -48.07
C PRO A 450 21.61 54.86 -48.40
N ALA A 451 21.92 54.95 -49.69
CA ALA A 451 23.28 54.90 -50.22
C ALA A 451 24.18 55.97 -49.58
N TYR A 452 25.13 55.53 -48.75
CA TYR A 452 26.24 56.38 -48.31
C TYR A 452 27.19 56.61 -49.49
N SER A 453 27.32 57.86 -49.90
CA SER A 453 28.30 58.32 -50.89
C SER A 453 29.60 58.67 -50.18
N GLU A 454 30.71 58.01 -50.51
CA GLU A 454 32.05 58.41 -50.04
C GLU A 454 32.72 59.42 -51.00
N PRO A 455 33.50 60.39 -50.48
CA PRO A 455 34.17 61.45 -51.24
C PRO A 455 35.49 61.06 -51.92
#